data_AF-A0A3P3VSQ0-F1
#
_entry.id   AF-A0A3P3VSQ0-F1
#
_cell.length_a   1.000
_cell.length_b   1.000
_cell.length_c   1.000
_cell.angle_alpha   90.00
_cell.angle_beta   90.00
_cell.angle_gamma   90.00
#
_symmetry.space_group_name_H-M   'P 1'
#
loop_
_entity.id
_entity.type
_entity.pdbx_description
1 polymer ?
#
loop_
_entity_poly.entity_id
_entity_poly.type
_entity_poly.pdbx_seq_one_letter_code
_entity_poly.pdbx_strand_id
1 'polypeptide(L)'
;MSTSHTFFLSLSQQIQRALQEGDWEVLSQLDSQCRTALQAVGEGGLLAQRLRDDPDLGQALLDLQSSYQTLLERCQQERDQLRSELSQARLGGQASRAYTQR
;
A
#
# COMPACT_ATOMS: atom_id res chain seq x y z
N MET A 1 -6.84 21.28 16.27
CA MET A 1 -6.42 20.38 15.17
C MET A 1 -5.45 19.38 15.74
N SER A 2 -5.83 18.10 15.77
CA SER A 2 -5.01 17.05 16.37
C SER A 2 -3.84 16.67 15.45
N THR A 3 -2.64 16.64 16.01
CA THR A 3 -1.40 16.27 15.30
C THR A 3 -1.50 14.88 14.65
N SER A 4 -2.23 13.96 15.29
CA SER A 4 -2.48 12.60 14.77
C SER A 4 -3.35 12.61 13.51
N HIS A 5 -4.42 13.40 13.46
CA HIS A 5 -5.28 13.53 12.28
C HIS A 5 -4.48 14.05 11.08
N THR A 6 -3.72 15.13 11.25
CA THR A 6 -2.88 15.70 10.17
C THR A 6 -1.81 14.73 9.68
N PHE A 7 -1.27 13.91 10.58
CA PHE A 7 -0.29 12.88 10.22
C PHE A 7 -0.91 11.80 9.33
N PHE A 8 -2.05 11.21 9.73
CA PHE A 8 -2.69 10.16 8.93
C PHE A 8 -3.22 10.66 7.59
N LEU A 9 -3.74 11.89 7.53
CA LEU A 9 -4.15 12.51 6.27
C LEU A 9 -2.96 12.66 5.31
N SER A 10 -1.83 13.20 5.81
CA SER A 10 -0.61 13.35 5.02
C SER A 10 -0.03 12.01 4.58
N LEU A 11 -0.07 11.01 5.47
CA LEU A 11 0.38 9.65 5.18
C LEU A 11 -0.45 9.01 4.05
N SER A 12 -1.77 9.17 4.07
CA SER A 12 -2.66 8.67 3.02
C SER A 12 -2.34 9.31 1.67
N GLN A 13 -2.11 10.62 1.62
CA GLN A 13 -1.71 11.33 0.39
C GLN A 13 -0.34 10.87 -0.13
N GLN A 14 0.63 10.65 0.76
CA GLN A 14 1.95 10.16 0.39
C GLN A 14 1.90 8.72 -0.15
N ILE A 15 1.09 7.85 0.45
CA ILE A 15 0.86 6.48 -0.05
C ILE A 15 0.25 6.51 -1.45
N GLN A 16 -0.77 7.34 -1.68
CA GLN A 16 -1.40 7.48 -3.00
C GLN A 16 -0.42 7.99 -4.06
N ARG A 17 0.46 8.93 -3.69
CA ARG A 17 1.49 9.44 -4.59
C ARG A 17 2.54 8.39 -4.91
N ALA A 18 3.10 7.73 -3.90
CA ALA A 18 4.09 6.67 -4.09
C ALA A 18 3.52 5.51 -4.91
N LEU A 19 2.23 5.22 -4.76
CA LEU A 19 1.48 4.29 -5.61
C LEU A 19 1.42 4.71 -7.08
N GLN A 20 1.17 5.99 -7.36
CA GLN A 20 1.14 6.50 -8.73
C GLN A 20 2.53 6.49 -9.39
N GLU A 21 3.57 6.75 -8.60
CA GLU A 21 4.96 6.78 -9.04
C GLU A 21 5.58 5.37 -9.11
N GLY A 22 4.92 4.34 -8.56
CA GLY A 22 5.43 2.97 -8.52
C GLY A 22 6.62 2.80 -7.57
N ASP A 23 6.77 3.69 -6.59
CA ASP A 23 7.90 3.71 -5.66
C ASP A 23 7.64 2.76 -4.48
N TRP A 24 7.93 1.48 -4.70
CA TRP A 24 7.73 0.41 -3.72
C TRP A 24 8.60 0.56 -2.47
N GLU A 25 9.77 1.21 -2.57
CA GLU A 25 10.65 1.44 -1.44
C GLU A 25 10.05 2.47 -0.49
N VAL A 26 9.60 3.60 -1.03
CA VAL A 26 8.89 4.63 -0.27
C VAL A 26 7.60 4.06 0.33
N LEU A 27 6.83 3.26 -0.42
CA LEU A 27 5.64 2.59 0.12
C LEU A 27 5.94 1.71 1.33
N SER A 28 7.05 0.97 1.33
CA SER A 28 7.45 0.12 2.47
C SER A 28 7.81 0.94 3.71
N GLN A 29 8.46 2.09 3.52
CA GLN A 29 8.81 3.00 4.61
C GLN A 29 7.56 3.66 5.20
N LEU A 30 6.64 4.11 4.33
CA LEU A 30 5.35 4.69 4.74
C LEU A 30 4.50 3.64 5.48
N ASP A 31 4.51 2.36 5.07
CA ASP A 31 3.82 1.29 5.79
C ASP A 31 4.37 1.09 7.19
N SER A 32 5.69 1.11 7.36
CA SER A 32 6.29 1.01 8.69
C SER A 32 5.88 2.18 9.58
N GLN A 33 5.90 3.41 9.05
CA GLN A 33 5.49 4.60 9.79
C GLN A 33 4.02 4.55 10.19
N CYS A 34 3.16 4.05 9.30
CA CYS A 34 1.74 3.80 9.56
C CYS A 34 1.55 2.88 10.77
N ARG A 35 2.23 1.72 10.78
CA ARG A 35 2.12 0.72 11.85
C ARG A 35 2.57 1.28 13.19
N THR A 36 3.70 1.98 13.22
CA THR A 36 4.21 2.61 14.46
C THR A 36 3.23 3.66 14.98
N ALA A 37 2.66 4.49 14.11
CA ALA A 37 1.69 5.50 14.51
C ALA A 37 0.37 4.86 15.01
N LEU A 38 -0.14 3.83 14.35
CA LEU A 38 -1.32 3.08 14.79
C LEU A 38 -1.10 2.40 16.14
N GLN A 39 0.09 1.84 16.37
CA GLN A 39 0.46 1.27 17.67
C GLN A 39 0.45 2.34 18.77
N ALA A 40 1.06 3.50 18.54
CA ALA A 40 1.06 4.60 19.51
C ALA A 40 -0.35 5.16 19.79
N VAL A 41 -1.22 5.16 18.78
CA VAL A 41 -2.61 5.61 18.92
C VAL A 41 -3.47 4.58 19.65
N GLY A 42 -3.20 3.28 19.44
CA GLY A 42 -3.88 2.17 20.11
C GLY A 42 -3.30 1.77 21.47
N GLU A 43 -2.16 2.32 21.86
CA GLU A 43 -1.47 1.98 23.10
C GLU A 43 -2.36 2.26 24.33
N GLY A 44 -2.38 1.30 25.27
CA GLY A 44 -3.19 1.39 26.49
C GLY A 44 -4.69 1.15 26.30
N GLY A 45 -5.15 0.71 25.12
CA GLY A 45 -6.58 0.43 24.87
C GLY A 45 -7.45 1.68 24.75
N LEU A 46 -6.84 2.86 24.66
CA LEU A 46 -7.51 4.15 24.62
C LEU A 46 -8.01 4.54 23.23
N LEU A 47 -7.88 3.67 22.22
CA LEU A 47 -8.29 3.95 20.84
C LEU A 47 -9.77 4.38 20.77
N ALA A 48 -10.67 3.65 21.44
CA ALA A 48 -12.09 3.96 21.43
C ALA A 48 -12.42 5.30 22.12
N GLN A 49 -11.60 5.71 23.10
CA GLN A 49 -11.74 7.00 23.76
C GLN A 49 -11.20 8.12 22.87
N ARG A 50 -10.02 7.94 22.26
CA ARG A 50 -9.45 8.88 21.30
C ARG A 50 -10.33 9.11 20.08
N LEU A 51 -10.95 8.06 19.53
CA LEU A 51 -11.89 8.17 18.41
C LEU A 51 -13.20 8.88 18.80
N ARG A 52 -13.59 8.82 20.07
CA ARG A 52 -14.76 9.55 20.60
C ARG A 52 -14.43 11.02 20.80
N ASP A 53 -13.24 11.31 21.31
CA ASP A 53 -12.76 12.66 21.58
C ASP A 53 -12.32 13.39 20.29
N ASP A 54 -11.94 12.63 19.26
CA ASP A 54 -11.48 13.13 17.96
C ASP A 54 -12.15 12.36 16.79
N PRO A 55 -13.32 12.83 16.33
CA PRO A 55 -14.01 12.22 15.19
C PRO A 55 -13.25 12.39 13.87
N ASP A 56 -12.44 13.43 13.73
CA ASP A 56 -11.62 13.67 12.53
C ASP A 56 -10.56 12.59 12.38
N LEU A 57 -9.96 12.13 13.50
CA LEU A 57 -9.06 10.99 13.52
C LEU A 57 -9.75 9.72 12.97
N GLY A 58 -11.01 9.49 13.32
CA GLY A 58 -11.78 8.37 12.80
C GLY A 58 -11.93 8.42 11.28
N GLN A 59 -12.25 9.60 10.73
CA GLN A 59 -12.33 9.78 9.29
C GLN A 59 -10.98 9.56 8.61
N ALA A 60 -9.89 10.11 9.15
CA ALA A 60 -8.56 9.91 8.57
C ALA A 60 -8.11 8.44 8.58
N LEU A 61 -8.51 7.65 9.59
CA LEU A 61 -8.25 6.20 9.60
C LEU A 61 -9.06 5.44 8.54
N LEU A 62 -10.31 5.85 8.28
CA LEU A 62 -11.11 5.27 7.20
C LEU A 62 -10.53 5.62 5.82
N ASP A 63 -10.08 6.87 5.64
CA ASP A 63 -9.41 7.31 4.42
C ASP A 63 -8.10 6.54 4.19
N LEU A 64 -7.34 6.31 5.27
CA LEU A 64 -6.14 5.48 5.24
C LEU A 64 -6.46 4.03 4.86
N GLN A 65 -7.51 3.43 5.44
CA GLN A 65 -7.95 2.09 5.08
C GLN A 65 -8.29 1.98 3.59
N SER A 66 -8.98 2.99 3.03
CA SER A 66 -9.30 3.02 1.60
C SER A 66 -8.03 3.06 0.74
N SER A 67 -7.05 3.89 1.09
CA SER A 67 -5.76 3.95 0.38
C SER A 67 -5.01 2.61 0.41
N TYR A 68 -5.06 1.88 1.52
CA TYR A 68 -4.47 0.54 1.63
C TYR A 68 -5.22 -0.53 0.81
N GLN A 69 -6.54 -0.42 0.66
CA GLN A 69 -7.30 -1.30 -0.23
C GLN A 69 -6.88 -1.10 -1.68
N THR A 70 -6.74 0.16 -2.12
CA THR A 70 -6.22 0.48 -3.45
C THR A 70 -4.79 -0.04 -3.65
N LEU A 71 -3.94 0.06 -2.62
CA LEU A 71 -2.59 -0.53 -2.66
C LEU A 71 -2.64 -2.05 -2.90
N LEU A 72 -3.50 -2.77 -2.18
CA LEU A 72 -3.64 -4.21 -2.35
C LEU A 72 -4.10 -4.59 -3.75
N GLU A 73 -5.07 -3.87 -4.30
CA GLU A 73 -5.57 -4.09 -5.66
C GLU A 73 -4.46 -3.85 -6.70
N ARG A 74 -3.69 -2.78 -6.55
CA ARG A 74 -2.55 -2.48 -7.44
C ARG A 74 -1.46 -3.55 -7.36
N CYS A 75 -1.08 -3.99 -6.16
CA CYS A 75 -0.13 -5.08 -5.98
C CYS A 75 -0.60 -6.38 -6.63
N GLN A 76 -1.90 -6.67 -6.58
CA GLN A 76 -2.47 -7.86 -7.24
C GLN A 76 -2.39 -7.76 -8.77
N GLN A 77 -2.75 -6.60 -9.33
CA GLN A 77 -2.66 -6.33 -10.77
C GLN A 77 -1.22 -6.47 -11.28
N GLU A 78 -0.27 -5.84 -10.60
CA GLU A 78 1.17 -5.91 -10.92
C GLU A 78 1.68 -7.36 -10.88
N ARG A 79 1.32 -8.12 -9.85
CA ARG A 79 1.68 -9.53 -9.75
C ARG A 79 1.12 -10.34 -10.92
N ASP A 80 -0.13 -10.11 -11.29
CA ASP A 80 -0.79 -10.87 -12.35
C ASP A 80 -0.21 -10.50 -13.73
N GLN A 81 0.17 -9.24 -13.93
CA GLN A 81 0.90 -8.78 -15.10
C GLN A 81 2.29 -9.45 -15.19
N LEU A 82 3.08 -9.42 -14.12
CA LEU A 82 4.39 -10.09 -14.08
C LEU A 82 4.28 -11.61 -14.34
N ARG A 83 3.22 -12.26 -13.84
CA ARG A 83 2.95 -13.67 -14.14
C ARG A 83 2.67 -13.91 -15.62
N SER A 84 1.91 -13.01 -16.26
CA SER A 84 1.63 -13.07 -17.69
C SER A 84 2.91 -12.90 -18.52
N GLU A 85 3.71 -11.87 -18.21
CA GLU A 85 4.98 -11.59 -18.87
C GLU A 85 5.97 -12.76 -18.73
N LEU A 86 6.07 -13.34 -17.53
CA LEU A 86 6.92 -14.51 -17.28
C LEU A 86 6.45 -15.73 -18.08
N SER A 87 5.15 -15.95 -18.19
CA SER A 87 4.58 -17.04 -19.00
C SER A 87 4.91 -16.85 -20.49
N GLN A 88 4.72 -15.64 -21.01
CA GLN A 88 5.06 -15.30 -22.39
C GLN A 88 6.56 -15.44 -22.68
N ALA A 89 7.43 -14.97 -21.78
CA ALA A 89 8.88 -15.10 -21.92
C ALA A 89 9.32 -16.58 -21.95
N ARG A 90 8.70 -17.44 -21.13
CA ARG A 90 8.96 -18.90 -21.14
C ARG A 90 8.54 -19.54 -22.47
N LEU A 91 7.36 -19.18 -22.99
CA LEU A 91 6.88 -19.69 -24.28
C LEU A 91 7.75 -19.21 -25.46
N GLY A 92 8.15 -17.93 -25.46
CA GLY A 92 9.07 -17.37 -26.46
C GLY A 92 10.45 -18.03 -26.41
N GLY A 93 10.97 -18.30 -25.21
CA GLY A 93 12.24 -19.03 -25.03
C GLY A 93 12.18 -20.49 -25.48
N GLN A 94 11.06 -21.17 -25.29
CA GLN A 94 10.86 -22.54 -25.80
C GLN A 94 10.73 -22.56 -27.33
N ALA A 95 10.00 -21.60 -27.91
CA ALA A 95 9.90 -21.47 -29.36
C ALA A 95 11.26 -21.16 -30.01
N SER A 96 12.03 -20.22 -29.46
CA SER A 96 13.37 -19.88 -29.94
C SER A 96 14.34 -21.09 -29.93
N ARG A 97 14.31 -21.91 -28.88
CA ARG A 97 15.13 -23.13 -28.78
C ARG A 97 14.70 -24.19 -29.79
N ALA A 98 13.40 -24.34 -30.07
CA ALA A 98 12.90 -25.26 -31.07
C ALA A 98 13.34 -24.89 -32.51
N TYR A 99 13.51 -23.60 -32.80
CA TYR A 99 14.04 -23.13 -34.09
C TYR A 99 15.56 -23.27 -34.24
N THR A 100 16.32 -23.33 -33.13
CA THR A 100 17.79 -23.44 -33.18
C THR A 100 18.28 -24.91 -33.26
N GLN A 101 17.39 -25.88 -33.05
CA GLN A 101 17.71 -27.33 -33.14
C GLN A 101 17.25 -27.99 -34.46
N ARG A 102 16.86 -27.22 -35.46
CA ARG A 102 16.61 -27.69 -36.84
C ARG A 102 17.70 -27.20 -37.77
#